data_AF-A0A7X3P6S0-F1
#
_entry.id   AF-A0A7X3P6S0-F1
#
_cell.length_a   1.000
_cell.length_b   1.000
_cell.length_c   1.000
_cell.angle_alpha   90.00
_cell.angle_beta   90.00
_cell.angle_gamma   90.00
#
_symmetry.space_group_name_H-M   'P 1'
#
loop_
_entity.id
_entity.type
_entity.pdbx_description
1 polymer ?
#
loop_
_entity_poly.entity_id
_entity_poly.type
_entity_poly.pdbx_seq_one_letter_code
_entity_poly.pdbx_strand_id
1 'polypeptide(L)'
;MGVTKYQARVGVWLMPDNQRAGALEEFLADLVTQGNSLLGLAECSTEKARSKGATFPDTERAKAVLHTWLAWQKDPGLPYGTAIKVQFFDHNSRRALAFVAWYGRLFPSQD
;
A
#
# COMPACT_ATOMS: atom_id res chain seq x y z
N MET A 1 17.85 30.16 27.11
CA MET A 1 16.41 30.04 26.79
C MET A 1 16.10 28.56 26.62
N GLY A 2 15.33 27.97 27.52
CA GLY A 2 14.97 26.56 27.46
C GLY A 2 13.88 26.33 26.42
N VAL A 3 14.13 25.44 25.46
CA VAL A 3 13.11 25.02 24.50
C VAL A 3 12.09 24.17 25.25
N THR A 4 10.85 24.64 25.34
CA THR A 4 9.75 23.91 25.97
C THR A 4 9.51 22.60 25.21
N LYS A 5 9.75 21.45 25.85
CA LYS A 5 9.44 20.13 25.27
C LYS A 5 7.92 19.97 25.27
N TYR A 6 7.28 20.04 24.11
CA TYR A 6 5.84 19.81 23.97
C TYR A 6 5.47 18.42 24.52
N GLN A 7 4.38 18.32 25.29
CA GLN A 7 3.93 17.06 25.92
C GLN A 7 3.38 16.04 24.91
N ALA A 8 2.88 16.50 23.77
CA ALA A 8 2.36 15.65 22.70
C ALA A 8 3.12 15.92 21.39
N ARG A 9 3.32 14.86 20.59
CA ARG A 9 3.84 14.95 19.22
C ARG A 9 2.76 14.47 18.26
N VAL A 10 2.50 15.28 17.25
CA VAL A 10 1.57 14.97 16.17
C VAL A 10 2.33 15.10 14.86
N GLY A 11 2.12 14.16 13.95
CA GLY A 11 2.60 14.27 12.59
C GLY A 11 1.52 13.80 11.62
N VAL A 12 1.40 14.56 10.53
CA VAL A 12 0.49 14.25 9.42
C VAL A 12 1.34 13.70 8.29
N TRP A 13 1.00 12.51 7.82
CA TRP A 13 1.61 11.92 6.64
C TRP A 13 0.57 11.88 5.52
N LEU A 14 0.94 12.43 4.36
CA LEU A 14 0.10 12.46 3.17
C LEU A 14 0.56 11.34 2.24
N MET A 15 -0.29 10.32 2.12
CA MET A 15 0.04 9.08 1.43
C MET A 15 0.15 9.24 -0.10
N PRO A 16 0.98 8.40 -0.75
CA PRO A 16 2.17 7.78 -0.17
C PRO A 16 3.37 8.74 -0.19
N ASP A 17 3.27 9.81 -1.00
CA ASP A 17 4.34 10.72 -1.37
C ASP A 17 3.89 12.19 -1.49
N ASN A 18 2.64 12.51 -1.10
CA ASN A 18 2.04 13.84 -1.26
C ASN A 18 2.01 14.35 -2.73
N GLN A 19 2.05 13.45 -3.71
CA GLN A 19 1.98 13.79 -5.13
C GLN A 19 0.86 13.06 -5.85
N ARG A 20 0.59 11.81 -5.44
CA ARG A 20 -0.49 10.99 -5.99
C ARG A 20 -1.82 11.22 -5.27
N ALA A 21 -2.91 10.74 -5.87
CA ALA A 21 -4.27 10.85 -5.35
C ALA A 21 -4.50 10.11 -4.00
N GLY A 22 -3.54 9.30 -3.55
CA GLY A 22 -3.52 8.76 -2.19
C GLY A 22 -4.36 7.51 -1.97
N ALA A 23 -4.72 6.77 -3.03
CA ALA A 23 -5.39 5.49 -2.87
C ALA A 23 -4.45 4.47 -2.19
N LEU A 24 -4.97 3.80 -1.15
CA LEU A 24 -4.22 2.82 -0.36
C LEU A 24 -3.69 1.69 -1.24
N GLU A 25 -4.48 1.25 -2.21
CA GLU A 25 -4.15 0.12 -3.07
C GLU A 25 -2.97 0.38 -3.98
N GLU A 26 -2.80 1.62 -4.43
CA GLU A 26 -1.62 1.97 -5.19
C GLU A 26 -0.36 1.92 -4.30
N PHE A 27 -0.45 2.33 -3.02
CA PHE A 27 0.66 2.17 -2.08
C PHE A 27 0.96 0.70 -1.80
N LEU A 28 -0.07 -0.13 -1.59
CA LEU A 28 0.09 -1.56 -1.37
C LEU A 28 0.66 -2.29 -2.61
N ALA A 29 0.29 -1.88 -3.81
CA ALA A 29 0.86 -2.39 -5.05
C ALA A 29 2.36 -2.12 -5.15
N ASP A 30 2.83 -0.95 -4.70
CA ASP A 30 4.27 -0.63 -4.61
C ASP A 30 5.02 -1.53 -3.59
N LEU A 31 4.30 -2.21 -2.69
CA LEU A 31 4.87 -3.18 -1.76
C LEU A 31 4.93 -4.59 -2.33
N VAL A 32 4.33 -4.87 -3.49
CA VAL A 32 4.45 -6.19 -4.12
C VAL A 32 5.87 -6.31 -4.70
N THR A 33 6.59 -7.40 -4.37
CA THR A 33 7.99 -7.60 -4.77
C THR A 33 8.17 -7.42 -6.29
N GLN A 34 9.23 -6.70 -6.67
CA GLN A 34 9.59 -6.50 -8.07
C GLN A 34 9.82 -7.84 -8.76
N GLY A 35 9.24 -8.02 -9.96
CA GLY A 35 9.32 -9.28 -10.72
C GLY A 35 8.15 -10.23 -10.48
N ASN A 36 7.14 -9.86 -9.67
CA ASN A 36 5.93 -10.65 -9.54
C ASN A 36 5.07 -10.58 -10.82
N SER A 37 5.21 -11.59 -11.67
CA SER A 37 4.43 -11.76 -12.90
C SER A 37 2.90 -11.79 -12.65
N LEU A 38 2.45 -12.15 -11.46
CA LEU A 38 1.03 -12.22 -11.13
C LEU A 38 0.37 -10.85 -10.98
N LEU A 39 1.09 -9.81 -10.52
CA LEU A 39 0.50 -8.48 -10.41
C LEU A 39 0.24 -7.89 -11.80
N GLY A 40 1.21 -8.01 -12.72
CA GLY A 40 1.00 -7.62 -14.11
C GLY A 40 -0.09 -8.44 -14.80
N LEU A 41 -0.20 -9.73 -14.49
CA LEU A 41 -1.32 -10.55 -14.97
C LEU A 41 -2.67 -10.08 -14.41
N ALA A 42 -2.71 -9.63 -13.15
CA ALA A 42 -3.92 -9.10 -12.53
C ALA A 42 -4.34 -7.80 -13.21
N GLU A 43 -3.40 -6.89 -13.47
CA GLU A 43 -3.64 -5.67 -14.24
C GLU A 43 -4.28 -5.99 -15.61
N CYS A 44 -3.63 -6.85 -16.41
CA CYS A 44 -4.15 -7.26 -17.72
C CYS A 44 -5.53 -7.93 -17.63
N SER A 45 -5.74 -8.77 -16.61
CA SER A 45 -7.01 -9.48 -16.42
C SER A 45 -8.13 -8.53 -15.99
N THR A 46 -7.84 -7.58 -15.11
CA THR A 46 -8.77 -6.53 -14.69
C THR A 46 -9.18 -5.65 -15.86
N GLU A 47 -8.25 -5.27 -16.75
CA GLU A 47 -8.59 -4.55 -17.98
C GLU A 47 -9.46 -5.38 -18.93
N LYS A 48 -9.10 -6.65 -19.13
CA LYS A 48 -9.91 -7.57 -19.95
C LYS A 48 -11.32 -7.78 -19.36
N ALA A 49 -11.47 -7.76 -18.04
CA ALA A 49 -12.76 -7.88 -17.39
C ALA A 49 -13.69 -6.72 -17.72
N ARG A 50 -13.16 -5.51 -17.95
CA ARG A 50 -13.98 -4.36 -18.42
C ARG A 50 -14.64 -4.65 -19.75
N SER A 51 -13.91 -5.22 -20.71
CA SER A 51 -14.48 -5.61 -22.01
C SER A 51 -15.49 -6.78 -21.91
N LYS A 52 -15.64 -7.37 -20.72
CA LYS A 52 -16.57 -8.46 -20.41
C LYS A 52 -17.71 -8.02 -19.48
N GLY A 53 -17.81 -6.73 -19.18
CA GLY A 53 -18.91 -6.17 -18.38
C GLY A 53 -18.61 -5.95 -16.90
N ALA A 54 -17.35 -5.93 -16.48
CA ALA A 54 -17.00 -5.51 -15.13
C ALA A 54 -17.48 -4.08 -14.84
N THR A 55 -18.04 -3.87 -13.65
CA THR A 55 -18.82 -2.67 -13.29
C THR A 55 -18.08 -1.70 -12.35
N PHE A 56 -16.82 -1.98 -12.00
CA PHE A 56 -16.06 -1.10 -11.13
C PHE A 56 -15.75 0.23 -11.85
N PRO A 57 -15.91 1.38 -11.17
CA PRO A 57 -15.59 2.68 -11.75
C PRO A 57 -14.07 2.85 -11.88
N ASP A 58 -13.64 3.80 -12.71
CA ASP A 58 -12.21 4.05 -12.97
C ASP A 58 -11.44 4.43 -11.71
N THR A 59 -12.09 5.13 -10.78
CA THR A 59 -11.51 5.48 -9.47
C THR A 59 -11.18 4.27 -8.60
N GLU A 60 -11.85 3.13 -8.83
CA GLU A 60 -11.65 1.88 -8.08
C GLU A 60 -10.78 0.87 -8.85
N ARG A 61 -10.15 1.29 -9.96
CA ARG A 61 -9.28 0.41 -10.77
C ARG A 61 -8.16 -0.22 -9.95
N ALA A 62 -7.43 0.59 -9.17
CA ALA A 62 -6.32 0.09 -8.35
C ALA A 62 -6.80 -0.97 -7.34
N LYS A 63 -8.01 -0.79 -6.80
CA LYS A 63 -8.66 -1.74 -5.91
C LYS A 63 -9.06 -3.03 -6.61
N ALA A 64 -9.66 -2.93 -7.80
CA ALA A 64 -10.00 -4.10 -8.58
C ALA A 64 -8.76 -4.94 -8.93
N VAL A 65 -7.66 -4.29 -9.33
CA VAL A 65 -6.38 -4.97 -9.62
C VAL A 65 -5.86 -5.68 -8.37
N LEU A 66 -5.75 -4.97 -7.24
CA LEU A 66 -5.12 -5.51 -6.05
C LEU A 66 -5.94 -6.66 -5.44
N HIS A 67 -7.28 -6.55 -5.42
CA HIS A 67 -8.14 -7.66 -4.99
C HIS A 67 -8.05 -8.87 -5.92
N THR A 68 -7.93 -8.65 -7.24
CA THR A 68 -7.73 -9.74 -8.21
C THR A 68 -6.41 -10.46 -7.94
N TRP A 69 -5.33 -9.70 -7.73
CA TRP A 69 -4.03 -10.26 -7.36
C TRP A 69 -4.08 -11.02 -6.02
N LEU A 70 -4.76 -10.49 -5.01
CA LEU A 70 -4.95 -11.16 -3.71
C LEU A 70 -5.73 -12.48 -3.84
N ALA A 71 -6.66 -12.58 -4.77
CA ALA A 71 -7.42 -13.80 -5.03
C ALA A 71 -6.56 -14.95 -5.57
N TRP A 72 -5.34 -14.68 -6.03
CA TRP A 72 -4.41 -15.69 -6.57
C TRP A 72 -3.28 -16.07 -5.61
N GLN A 73 -3.28 -15.53 -4.39
CA GLN A 73 -2.27 -15.87 -3.39
C GLN A 73 -2.57 -17.22 -2.73
N LYS A 74 -1.60 -17.74 -1.96
CA LYS A 74 -1.73 -19.00 -1.21
C LYS A 74 -3.01 -19.06 -0.37
N ASP A 75 -3.33 -17.94 0.28
CA ASP A 75 -4.60 -17.73 0.99
C ASP A 75 -5.41 -16.69 0.19
N PRO A 76 -6.38 -17.12 -0.63
CA PRO A 76 -7.07 -16.23 -1.57
C PRO A 76 -7.88 -15.12 -0.88
N GLY A 77 -7.76 -13.91 -1.42
CA GLY A 77 -8.69 -12.81 -1.12
C GLY A 77 -8.59 -12.25 0.29
N LEU A 78 -7.47 -12.46 0.99
CA LEU A 78 -7.28 -11.94 2.34
C LEU A 78 -7.46 -10.41 2.40
N PRO A 79 -8.09 -9.88 3.47
CA PRO A 79 -8.12 -8.45 3.72
C PRO A 79 -6.70 -7.88 3.85
N TYR A 80 -6.47 -6.62 3.44
CA TYR A 80 -5.13 -6.02 3.39
C TYR A 80 -4.35 -6.14 4.70
N GLY A 81 -4.99 -5.86 5.84
CA GLY A 81 -4.34 -5.96 7.14
C GLY A 81 -3.85 -7.38 7.47
N THR A 82 -4.57 -8.41 7.01
CA THR A 82 -4.15 -9.80 7.18
C THR A 82 -3.07 -10.17 6.17
N ALA A 83 -3.19 -9.73 4.91
CA ALA A 83 -2.19 -9.92 3.86
C ALA A 83 -0.82 -9.31 4.22
N ILE A 84 -0.80 -8.17 4.93
CA ILE A 84 0.42 -7.57 5.49
C ILE A 84 1.06 -8.50 6.54
N LYS A 85 0.26 -9.10 7.44
CA LYS A 85 0.73 -9.99 8.50
C LYS A 85 1.31 -11.29 7.97
N VAL A 86 0.70 -11.86 6.93
CA VAL A 86 1.19 -13.08 6.27
C VAL A 86 2.26 -12.80 5.19
N GLN A 87 2.79 -11.58 5.16
CA GLN A 87 3.92 -11.18 4.32
C GLN A 87 3.70 -11.34 2.80
N PHE A 88 2.47 -11.12 2.31
CA PHE A 88 2.23 -11.02 0.87
C PHE A 88 2.80 -9.73 0.26
N PHE A 89 3.00 -8.71 1.10
CA PHE A 89 3.66 -7.47 0.75
C PHE A 89 5.10 -7.46 1.29
N ASP A 90 6.03 -6.97 0.47
CA ASP A 90 7.43 -6.77 0.83
C ASP A 90 7.60 -5.48 1.64
N HIS A 91 7.84 -5.68 2.94
CA HIS A 91 8.07 -4.60 3.91
C HIS A 91 9.40 -3.88 3.68
N ASN A 92 10.30 -4.41 2.84
CA ASN A 92 11.59 -3.80 2.48
C ASN A 92 11.51 -2.92 1.22
N SER A 93 10.32 -2.73 0.65
CA SER A 93 10.17 -1.80 -0.47
C SER A 93 10.60 -0.39 -0.07
N ARG A 94 11.11 0.38 -1.03
CA ARG A 94 11.56 1.77 -0.81
C ARG A 94 10.46 2.63 -0.17
N ARG A 95 9.19 2.39 -0.50
CA ARG A 95 8.06 3.16 0.05
C ARG A 95 7.73 2.78 1.49
N ALA A 96 7.74 1.49 1.81
CA ALA A 96 7.60 1.03 3.19
C ALA A 96 8.72 1.61 4.07
N LEU A 97 9.97 1.53 3.61
CA LEU A 97 11.12 2.07 4.31
C LEU A 97 11.04 3.59 4.50
N ALA A 98 10.56 4.34 3.48
CA ALA A 98 10.36 5.78 3.59
C ALA A 98 9.31 6.15 4.65
N PHE A 99 8.19 5.42 4.71
CA PHE A 99 7.17 5.58 5.73
C PHE A 99 7.71 5.28 7.13
N VAL A 100 8.40 4.15 7.31
CA VAL A 100 9.01 3.75 8.60
C VAL A 100 10.04 4.79 9.05
N ALA A 101 10.86 5.31 8.14
CA ALA A 101 11.84 6.34 8.45
C ALA A 101 11.17 7.65 8.87
N TRP A 102 10.08 8.06 8.21
CA TRP A 102 9.30 9.22 8.62
C TRP A 102 8.71 9.05 10.03
N TYR A 103 8.11 7.88 10.28
CA TYR A 103 7.52 7.55 11.58
C TYR A 103 8.58 7.57 12.70
N GLY A 104 9.74 6.96 12.47
CA GLY A 104 10.84 6.95 13.45
C GLY A 104 11.42 8.33 13.75
N ARG A 105 11.41 9.27 12.78
CA ARG A 105 11.79 10.67 13.04
C ARG A 105 10.77 11.41 13.90
N LEU A 106 9.49 11.11 13.72
CA LEU A 106 8.40 11.74 14.46
C LEU A 106 8.35 11.26 15.91
N PHE A 107 8.50 9.94 16.10
CA PHE A 107 8.50 9.25 17.39
C PHE A 107 9.83 8.52 17.60
N PRO A 108 10.92 9.26 17.87
CA PRO A 108 12.18 8.62 18.23
C PRO A 108 12.00 7.85 19.53
N SER A 109 12.54 6.63 19.57
CA SER A 109 12.64 5.84 20.80
C SER A 109 13.23 6.72 21.90
N GLN A 110 12.57 6.75 23.06
CA GLN A 110 13.19 7.30 24.26
C GLN A 110 14.11 6.20 24.77
N ASP A 111 15.40 6.25 24.42
CA ASP A 111 16.42 5.58 25.23
C ASP A 111 16.62 6.38 26.53
#